data_AF-A0A842YA92-F1
#
_entry.id   AF-A0A842YA92-F1
#
_cell.length_a   1.000
_cell.length_b   1.000
_cell.length_c   1.000
_cell.angle_alpha   90.00
_cell.angle_beta   90.00
_cell.angle_gamma   90.00
#
_symmetry.space_group_name_H-M   'P 1'
#
loop_
_entity.id
_entity.type
_entity.pdbx_description
1 polymer ?
#
loop_
_entity_poly.entity_id
_entity_poly.type
_entity_poly.pdbx_seq_one_letter_code
_entity_poly.pdbx_strand_id
1 'polypeptide(L)'
;MQNLDYLCMKYGQDIPKAKGDENLITKARGVLQENGPYALFLFLEENKKKDSDIASNTCKSLLKLINEKELKPFMNLPQEDKSMKELTDCLIEVSKDIDKLFLFKKIMEQTLLYARYYAKALPESGDKS
;
A
#
# COMPACT_ATOMS: atom_id res chain seq x y z
N MET A 1 0.32 22.42 3.18
CA MET A 1 0.00 21.31 2.26
C MET A 1 1.27 20.50 2.13
N GLN A 2 1.31 19.26 2.63
CA GLN A 2 2.48 18.41 2.43
C GLN A 2 2.51 17.89 0.99
N ASN A 3 3.72 17.63 0.47
CA ASN A 3 3.89 17.07 -0.86
C ASN A 3 3.40 15.61 -0.88
N LEU A 4 2.57 15.23 -1.86
CA LEU A 4 2.06 13.86 -1.99
C LEU A 4 3.18 12.84 -2.22
N ASP A 5 4.24 13.21 -2.94
CA ASP A 5 5.39 12.33 -3.14
C ASP A 5 6.17 12.08 -1.84
N TYR A 6 6.23 13.09 -0.96
CA TYR A 6 6.78 12.92 0.39
C TYR A 6 5.93 11.95 1.22
N LEU A 7 4.60 12.00 1.13
CA LEU A 7 3.75 11.02 1.80
C LEU A 7 3.99 9.60 1.25
N CYS A 8 4.06 9.43 -0.06
CA CYS A 8 4.40 8.15 -0.68
C CYS A 8 5.75 7.61 -0.17
N MET A 9 6.76 8.48 -0.07
CA MET A 9 8.08 8.11 0.46
C MET A 9 7.99 7.69 1.93
N LYS A 10 7.38 8.53 2.78
CA LYS A 10 7.23 8.31 4.23
C LYS A 10 6.58 6.95 4.50
N TYR A 11 5.42 6.69 3.91
CA TYR A 11 4.71 5.43 4.09
C TYR A 11 5.39 4.27 3.36
N GLY A 12 6.08 4.53 2.25
CA GLY A 12 6.87 3.52 1.55
C GLY A 12 7.99 2.96 2.42
N GLN A 13 8.71 3.82 3.13
CA GLN A 13 9.82 3.43 4.01
C GLN A 13 9.35 2.63 5.23
N ASP A 14 8.14 2.89 5.72
CA ASP A 14 7.57 2.17 6.87
C ASP A 14 7.08 0.75 6.53
N ILE A 15 7.01 0.37 5.24
CA ILE A 15 6.47 -0.92 4.80
C ILE A 15 7.43 -2.10 5.03
N PRO A 16 8.65 -2.13 4.46
CA PRO A 16 9.54 -3.27 4.64
C PRO A 16 10.31 -3.18 5.97
N LYS A 17 10.59 -4.35 6.56
CA LYS A 17 11.46 -4.50 7.73
C LYS A 17 12.76 -5.22 7.40
N ALA A 18 12.78 -5.97 6.30
CA ALA A 18 13.96 -6.68 5.83
C ALA A 18 14.07 -6.62 4.31
N LYS A 19 15.28 -6.85 3.79
CA LYS A 19 15.51 -6.94 2.34
C LYS A 19 14.64 -8.00 1.66
N GLY A 20 14.33 -9.10 2.36
CA GLY A 20 13.47 -10.18 1.87
C GLY A 20 12.02 -9.77 1.55
N ASP A 21 11.56 -8.63 2.08
CA ASP A 21 10.20 -8.11 1.85
C ASP A 21 10.00 -7.60 0.42
N GLU A 22 11.09 -7.32 -0.30
CA GLU A 22 11.06 -6.80 -1.68
C GLU A 22 10.16 -7.65 -2.60
N ASN A 23 10.21 -8.96 -2.46
CA ASN A 23 9.48 -9.89 -3.32
C ASN A 23 7.97 -9.73 -3.19
N LEU A 24 7.45 -9.62 -1.95
CA LEU A 24 6.02 -9.45 -1.73
C LEU A 24 5.55 -8.07 -2.19
N ILE A 25 6.33 -7.02 -1.91
CA ILE A 25 6.04 -5.66 -2.36
C ILE A 25 5.99 -5.58 -3.89
N THR A 26 6.93 -6.23 -4.57
CA THR A 26 6.98 -6.28 -6.04
C THR A 26 5.75 -6.98 -6.61
N LYS A 27 5.34 -8.12 -6.02
CA LYS A 27 4.12 -8.83 -6.41
C LYS A 27 2.87 -7.98 -6.18
N ALA A 28 2.76 -7.35 -5.01
CA ALA A 28 1.65 -6.45 -4.68
C ALA A 28 1.53 -5.31 -5.70
N ARG A 29 2.65 -4.65 -6.05
CA ARG A 29 2.68 -3.60 -7.07
C ARG A 29 2.26 -4.12 -8.44
N GLY A 30 2.71 -5.31 -8.84
CA GLY A 30 2.27 -5.94 -10.09
C GLY A 30 0.76 -6.21 -10.12
N VAL A 31 0.19 -6.73 -9.02
CA VAL A 31 -1.26 -6.93 -8.90
C VAL A 31 -2.02 -5.61 -9.04
N LEU A 32 -1.55 -4.53 -8.40
CA LEU A 32 -2.15 -3.21 -8.52
C LEU A 32 -2.11 -2.66 -9.96
N GLN A 33 -0.97 -2.84 -10.64
CA GLN A 33 -0.76 -2.34 -12.00
C GLN A 33 -1.69 -3.03 -13.00
N GLU A 34 -1.77 -4.35 -12.94
CA GLU A 34 -2.51 -5.18 -13.90
C GLU A 34 -4.01 -5.28 -13.56
N ASN A 35 -4.35 -5.46 -12.28
CA ASN A 35 -5.70 -5.83 -11.85
C ASN A 35 -6.39 -4.76 -10.99
N GLY A 36 -5.66 -3.70 -10.61
CA GLY A 36 -6.22 -2.54 -9.91
C GLY A 36 -6.32 -2.67 -8.39
N PRO A 37 -6.90 -1.63 -7.73
CA PRO A 37 -6.94 -1.49 -6.28
C PRO A 37 -7.58 -2.65 -5.52
N TYR A 38 -8.72 -3.15 -5.99
CA TYR A 38 -9.43 -4.23 -5.31
C TYR A 38 -8.61 -5.51 -5.27
N ALA A 39 -8.01 -5.89 -6.41
CA ALA A 39 -7.16 -7.06 -6.49
C ALA A 39 -5.92 -6.95 -5.58
N LEU A 40 -5.34 -5.75 -5.46
CA LEU A 40 -4.23 -5.51 -4.52
C LEU A 40 -4.63 -5.86 -3.08
N PHE A 41 -5.76 -5.33 -2.59
CA PHE A 41 -6.17 -5.59 -1.22
C PHE A 41 -6.57 -7.05 -1.00
N LEU A 42 -7.20 -7.69 -2.00
CA LEU A 42 -7.51 -9.11 -1.94
C LEU A 42 -6.23 -9.96 -1.86
N PHE A 43 -5.21 -9.63 -2.66
CA PHE A 43 -3.90 -10.27 -2.62
C PHE A 43 -3.24 -10.10 -1.24
N LEU A 44 -3.25 -8.88 -0.68
CA LEU A 44 -2.70 -8.63 0.65
C LEU A 44 -3.43 -9.42 1.72
N GLU A 45 -4.76 -9.46 1.66
CA GLU A 45 -5.60 -10.22 2.61
C GLU A 45 -5.33 -11.73 2.52
N GLU A 46 -5.16 -12.29 1.32
CA GLU A 46 -4.78 -13.68 1.14
C GLU A 46 -3.41 -13.99 1.76
N ASN A 47 -2.43 -13.09 1.60
CA ASN A 47 -1.10 -13.27 2.19
C ASN A 47 -1.11 -13.07 3.72
N LYS A 48 -1.94 -12.17 4.26
CA LYS A 48 -2.14 -12.05 5.71
C LYS A 48 -2.65 -13.35 6.33
N LYS A 49 -3.60 -14.03 5.68
CA LYS A 49 -4.12 -15.34 6.11
C LYS A 49 -3.07 -16.45 6.10
N LYS A 50 -1.91 -16.22 5.47
CA LYS A 50 -0.73 -17.09 5.47
C LYS A 50 0.35 -16.59 6.44
N ASP A 51 -0.04 -15.81 7.44
CA ASP A 51 0.83 -15.21 8.47
C ASP A 51 1.98 -14.34 7.90
N SER A 52 1.72 -13.64 6.79
CA SER A 52 2.68 -12.70 6.21
C SER A 52 2.63 -11.33 6.90
N ASP A 53 3.57 -11.09 7.81
CA ASP A 53 3.74 -9.80 8.50
C ASP A 53 3.87 -8.63 7.53
N ILE A 54 4.64 -8.80 6.45
CA ILE A 54 4.82 -7.77 5.43
C ILE A 54 3.51 -7.45 4.69
N ALA A 55 2.65 -8.44 4.43
CA ALA A 55 1.35 -8.19 3.80
C ALA A 55 0.41 -7.39 4.74
N SER A 56 0.44 -7.72 6.03
CA SER A 56 -0.28 -6.98 7.07
C SER A 56 0.19 -5.53 7.13
N ASN A 57 1.51 -5.32 7.23
CA ASN A 57 2.10 -4.00 7.32
C ASN A 57 1.89 -3.16 6.05
N THR A 58 1.97 -3.79 4.87
CA THR A 58 1.69 -3.13 3.58
C THR A 58 0.24 -2.63 3.55
N CYS A 59 -0.72 -3.48 3.89
CA CYS A 59 -2.13 -3.10 3.91
C CYS A 59 -2.38 -1.96 4.91
N LYS A 60 -1.85 -2.07 6.12
CA LYS A 60 -1.97 -1.05 7.17
C LYS A 60 -1.38 0.29 6.73
N SER A 61 -0.19 0.29 6.16
CA SER A 61 0.51 1.51 5.73
C SER A 61 -0.23 2.20 4.58
N LEU A 62 -0.75 1.44 3.62
CA LEU A 62 -1.55 1.99 2.53
C LEU A 62 -2.86 2.61 3.02
N LEU A 63 -3.56 1.97 3.95
CA LEU A 63 -4.77 2.53 4.54
C LEU A 63 -4.49 3.83 5.32
N LYS A 64 -3.38 3.88 6.06
CA LYS A 64 -2.95 5.09 6.77
C LYS A 64 -2.62 6.23 5.80
N LEU A 65 -1.87 5.95 4.75
CA LEU A 65 -1.54 6.93 3.70
C LEU A 65 -2.79 7.58 3.13
N ILE A 66 -3.79 6.78 2.75
CA ILE A 66 -5.00 7.28 2.09
C ILE A 66 -5.85 8.13 3.05
N ASN A 67 -5.71 7.87 4.35
CA ASN A 67 -6.35 8.61 5.42
C ASN A 67 -5.61 9.89 5.84
N GLU A 68 -4.44 10.19 5.26
CA GLU A 68 -3.74 11.46 5.49
C GLU A 68 -4.61 12.64 5.06
N LYS A 69 -4.46 13.77 5.77
CA LYS A 69 -5.31 14.96 5.59
C LYS A 69 -5.35 15.45 4.15
N GLU A 70 -4.24 15.34 3.44
CA GLU A 70 -4.07 15.72 2.03
C GLU A 70 -4.86 14.83 1.07
N LEU A 71 -5.04 13.55 1.41
CA LEU A 71 -5.66 12.53 0.54
C LEU A 71 -7.11 12.24 0.91
N LYS A 72 -7.50 12.49 2.16
CA LYS A 72 -8.86 12.30 2.68
C LYS A 72 -9.98 12.97 1.85
N PRO A 73 -9.80 14.18 1.26
CA PRO A 73 -10.82 14.78 0.40
C PRO A 73 -11.07 13.99 -0.90
N PHE A 74 -10.07 13.23 -1.36
CA PHE A 74 -10.14 12.44 -2.58
C PHE A 74 -10.55 11.00 -2.30
N MET A 75 -10.25 10.49 -1.10
CA MET A 75 -10.38 9.09 -0.76
C MET A 75 -10.69 8.98 0.73
N ASN A 76 -11.94 8.67 1.10
CA ASN A 76 -12.30 8.41 2.49
C ASN A 76 -12.41 6.90 2.71
N LEU A 77 -11.26 6.22 2.72
CA LEU A 77 -11.18 4.81 3.09
C LEU A 77 -11.34 4.63 4.62
N PRO A 78 -11.76 3.45 5.10
CA PRO A 78 -11.87 3.19 6.53
C PRO A 78 -10.50 3.27 7.22
N GLN A 79 -10.47 3.67 8.48
CA GLN A 79 -9.25 3.62 9.31
C GLN A 79 -9.17 2.26 10.02
N GLU A 80 -8.09 1.51 9.76
CA GLU A 80 -7.63 0.25 10.39
C GLU A 80 -8.67 -0.90 10.58
N ASP A 81 -8.20 -2.15 10.45
CA ASP A 81 -8.89 -3.40 10.84
C ASP A 81 -10.41 -3.47 10.63
N LYS A 82 -10.83 -3.31 9.38
CA LYS A 82 -12.21 -3.60 8.98
C LYS A 82 -12.27 -4.63 7.88
N SER A 83 -13.39 -5.34 7.85
CA SER A 83 -13.60 -6.46 6.93
C SER A 83 -13.39 -6.05 5.47
N MET A 84 -12.99 -7.00 4.62
CA MET A 84 -12.87 -6.80 3.17
C MET A 84 -14.12 -6.16 2.54
N LYS A 85 -15.30 -6.34 3.14
CA LYS A 85 -16.55 -5.73 2.69
C LYS A 85 -16.49 -4.20 2.76
N GLU A 86 -16.02 -3.63 3.87
CA GLU A 86 -15.97 -2.18 4.04
C GLU A 86 -14.93 -1.52 3.12
N LEU A 87 -13.83 -2.22 2.90
CA LEU A 87 -12.84 -1.81 1.92
C LEU A 87 -13.42 -1.83 0.50
N THR A 88 -14.23 -2.86 0.18
CA THR A 88 -14.94 -2.95 -1.10
C THR A 88 -15.91 -1.80 -1.30
N ASP A 89 -16.73 -1.49 -0.28
CA ASP A 89 -17.70 -0.40 -0.34
C ASP A 89 -17.00 0.95 -0.61
N CYS A 90 -15.87 1.21 0.04
CA CYS A 90 -15.10 2.43 -0.21
C CYS A 90 -14.44 2.46 -1.60
N LEU A 91 -13.95 1.32 -2.10
CA LEU A 91 -13.41 1.26 -3.47
C LEU A 91 -14.51 1.48 -4.51
N ILE A 92 -15.72 0.99 -4.27
CA ILE A 92 -16.89 1.28 -5.10
C ILE A 92 -17.14 2.80 -5.15
N GLU A 93 -17.16 3.48 -4.00
CA GLU A 93 -17.33 4.94 -3.95
C GLU A 93 -16.21 5.69 -4.70
N VAL A 94 -14.95 5.30 -4.51
CA VAL A 94 -13.81 5.91 -5.24
C VAL A 94 -13.95 5.68 -6.75
N SER A 95 -14.39 4.49 -7.17
CA SER A 95 -14.55 4.14 -8.59
C SER A 95 -15.65 4.92 -9.33
N LYS A 96 -16.55 5.61 -8.61
CA LYS A 96 -17.56 6.48 -9.23
C LYS A 96 -16.93 7.71 -9.89
N ASP A 97 -15.70 8.04 -9.51
CA ASP A 97 -14.94 9.17 -10.02
C ASP A 97 -13.59 8.67 -10.56
N ILE A 98 -13.45 8.70 -11.88
CA ILE A 98 -12.30 8.12 -12.57
C ILE A 98 -10.99 8.83 -12.20
N ASP A 99 -11.03 10.13 -11.94
CA ASP A 99 -9.85 10.91 -11.58
C ASP A 99 -9.38 10.55 -10.17
N LYS A 100 -10.33 10.36 -9.24
CA LYS A 100 -10.01 9.82 -7.90
C LYS A 100 -9.43 8.42 -7.98
N LEU A 101 -9.98 7.55 -8.84
CA LEU A 101 -9.46 6.20 -9.02
C LEU A 101 -8.04 6.20 -9.59
N PHE A 102 -7.73 7.05 -10.58
CA PHE A 102 -6.38 7.16 -11.12
C PHE A 102 -5.40 7.76 -10.11
N LEU A 103 -5.82 8.78 -9.35
CA LEU A 103 -5.01 9.33 -8.27
C LEU A 103 -4.71 8.26 -7.20
N PHE A 104 -5.72 7.51 -6.79
CA PHE A 104 -5.60 6.39 -5.86
C PHE A 104 -4.55 5.39 -6.33
N LYS A 105 -4.69 4.90 -7.57
CA LYS A 105 -3.77 3.93 -8.17
C LYS A 105 -2.35 4.49 -8.21
N LYS A 106 -2.17 5.73 -8.67
CA LYS A 106 -0.86 6.38 -8.79
C LYS A 106 -0.15 6.55 -7.44
N ILE A 107 -0.87 6.97 -6.40
CA ILE A 107 -0.34 7.14 -5.05
C ILE A 107 0.12 5.80 -4.49
N MET A 108 -0.68 4.74 -4.63
CA MET A 108 -0.30 3.41 -4.19
C MET A 108 0.90 2.84 -4.96
N GLU A 109 0.93 3.01 -6.29
CA GLU A 109 2.05 2.56 -7.11
C GLU A 109 3.37 3.22 -6.72
N GLN A 110 3.34 4.54 -6.48
CA GLN A 110 4.51 5.31 -6.06
C GLN A 110 4.97 4.89 -4.65
N THR A 111 4.03 4.67 -3.74
CA THR A 111 4.33 4.19 -2.38
C THR A 111 4.98 2.81 -2.39
N LEU A 112 4.42 1.86 -3.15
CA LEU A 112 4.99 0.52 -3.29
C LEU A 112 6.33 0.53 -4.03
N LEU A 113 6.55 1.48 -4.93
CA LEU A 113 7.85 1.68 -5.57
C LEU A 113 8.91 2.10 -4.54
N TYR A 114 8.61 3.10 -3.70
CA TYR A 114 9.51 3.51 -2.64
C TYR A 114 9.74 2.40 -1.62
N ALA A 115 8.70 1.67 -1.23
CA ALA A 115 8.82 0.51 -0.35
C ALA A 115 9.77 -0.55 -0.91
N ARG A 116 9.67 -0.86 -2.21
CA ARG A 116 10.57 -1.81 -2.87
C ARG A 116 12.02 -1.33 -2.83
N TYR A 117 12.28 -0.07 -3.19
CA TYR A 117 13.65 0.47 -3.17
C TYR A 117 14.22 0.57 -1.76
N TYR A 118 13.38 0.91 -0.78
CA TYR A 118 13.79 0.93 0.62
C TYR A 118 14.13 -0.49 1.11
N ALA A 119 13.31 -1.50 0.78
CA ALA A 119 13.62 -2.90 1.07
C ALA A 119 14.99 -3.31 0.49
N LYS A 120 15.28 -2.95 -0.77
CA LYS A 120 16.57 -3.22 -1.41
C LYS A 120 17.76 -2.58 -0.71
N ALA A 121 17.56 -1.41 -0.09
CA ALA A 121 18.60 -0.68 0.61
C ALA A 121 18.85 -1.20 2.03
N LEU A 122 17.95 -2.03 2.58
CA LEU A 122 18.16 -2.66 3.88
C LEU A 122 19.29 -3.69 3.81
N PRO A 123 20.09 -3.83 4.88
CA PRO A 123 21.13 -4.85 4.96
C PRO A 123 20.50 -6.25 4.89
N GLU A 124 21.28 -7.21 4.37
CA GLU A 124 20.90 -8.61 4.50
C GLU A 124 20.89 -9.00 5.98
N SER A 125 19.92 -9.81 6.40
CA SER A 125 19.74 -10.30 7.77
C SER A 125 20.83 -11.32 8.19
N GLY A 126 22.08 -11.02 7.85
CA GLY A 126 23.31 -11.73 8.18
C GLY A 126 24.57 -10.85 8.13
N ASP A 127 24.48 -9.59 7.69
CA ASP A 127 25.63 -8.68 7.61
C ASP A 127 25.71 -7.81 8.86
N LYS A 128 26.04 -8.45 9.99
CA LYS A 128 26.57 -7.75 11.17
C LYS A 128 28.08 -7.66 10.99
N SER A 129 28.56 -6.50 10.53
CA SER A 129 29.96 -6.09 10.72
C SER A 129 30.24 -5.81 12.19
#